data_AF-A0A5N8YFE5-F1
#
_entry.id   AF-A0A5N8YFE5-F1
#
_cell.length_a   1.000
_cell.length_b   1.000
_cell.length_c   1.000
_cell.angle_alpha   90.00
_cell.angle_beta   90.00
_cell.angle_gamma   90.00
#
_symmetry.space_group_name_H-M   'P 1'
#
loop_
_entity.id
_entity.type
_entity.pdbx_description
1 polymer ?
#
loop_
_entity_poly.entity_id
_entity_poly.type
_entity_poly.pdbx_seq_one_letter_code
_entity_poly.pdbx_strand_id
1 'polypeptide(L)' 'MNMCVVSTFDGTTEDYMGMWNSLEGERSKIISDYDIGVVRDGKIILTMNVIDMDLLQEVMTSEDMKA' A
#
# COMPACT_ATOMS: atom_id res chain seq x y z
N MET A 1 3.97 -10.25 -9.52
CA MET A 1 4.30 -9.10 -10.40
C MET A 1 4.90 -8.02 -9.51
N ASN A 2 6.09 -7.53 -9.81
CA ASN A 2 6.70 -6.48 -9.00
C ASN A 2 6.08 -5.13 -9.37
N MET A 3 5.58 -4.41 -8.36
CA MET A 3 4.96 -3.11 -8.49
C MET A 3 5.70 -2.10 -7.59
N CYS A 4 5.87 -0.88 -8.08
CA CYS A 4 6.42 0.24 -7.33
C CYS A 4 5.37 1.36 -7.32
N VAL A 5 4.94 1.77 -6.13
CA VAL A 5 3.96 2.82 -5.90
C VAL A 5 4.63 3.94 -5.12
N VAL A 6 4.53 5.16 -5.65
CA VAL A 6 4.96 6.37 -4.95
C VAL A 6 3.72 7.04 -4.39
N SER A 7 3.60 7.10 -3.07
CA SER A 7 2.44 7.66 -2.40
C SER A 7 2.79 9.00 -1.76
N THR A 8 1.89 9.97 -1.92
CA THR A 8 1.89 11.23 -1.18
C THR A 8 0.62 11.31 -0.36
N PHE A 9 0.74 11.71 0.91
CA PHE A 9 -0.37 11.73 1.86
C PHE A 9 -0.17 12.87 2.86
N ASP A 10 -1.26 13.31 3.48
CA ASP A 10 -1.22 14.29 4.56
C ASP A 10 -1.07 13.56 5.90
N GLY A 11 0.12 13.65 6.52
CA GLY A 11 0.41 12.99 7.78
C GLY A 11 1.88 12.64 7.95
N THR A 12 2.18 11.92 9.04
CA THR A 12 3.53 11.44 9.36
C THR A 12 3.77 10.05 8.79
N THR A 13 5.03 9.66 8.72
CA THR A 13 5.41 8.28 8.37
C THR A 13 4.78 7.25 9.32
N GLU A 14 4.64 7.58 10.61
CA GLU A 14 4.02 6.69 11.60
C GLU A 14 2.53 6.45 11.30
N ASP A 15 1.80 7.49 10.90
CA ASP A 15 0.39 7.39 10.52
C ASP A 15 0.22 6.41 9.34
N TYR A 16 1.10 6.53 8.34
CA TYR A 16 1.11 5.62 7.18
C TYR A 16 1.41 4.18 7.60
N MET A 17 2.41 3.96 8.45
CA MET A 17 2.77 2.62 8.92
C MET A 17 1.66 2.00 9.77
N GLY A 18 0.97 2.80 10.59
CA GLY A 18 -0.20 2.37 11.34
C GLY A 18 -1.33 1.88 10.44
N MET A 19 -1.69 2.69 9.43
CA MET A 19 -2.68 2.32 8.41
C MET A 19 -2.24 1.05 7.67
N TRP A 20 -0.99 1.00 7.18
CA TRP A 20 -0.47 -0.13 6.43
C TRP A 20 -0.52 -1.45 7.23
N ASN A 21 -0.21 -1.40 8.52
CA ASN A 21 -0.26 -2.56 9.40
C ASN A 21 -1.69 -3.01 9.71
N SER A 22 -2.66 -2.09 9.77
CA SER A 22 -4.07 -2.46 9.94
C SER A 22 -4.62 -3.29 8.77
N LEU A 23 -4.03 -3.14 7.57
CA LEU A 23 -4.42 -3.84 6.35
C LEU A 23 -3.77 -5.21 6.18
N GLU A 24 -3.09 -5.76 7.19
CA GLU A 24 -2.30 -6.99 7.07
C GLU A 24 -3.10 -8.21 6.56
N GLY A 25 -4.32 -8.39 7.05
CA GLY A 25 -5.17 -9.52 6.65
C GLY A 25 -5.63 -9.45 5.20
N GLU A 26 -5.76 -8.25 4.64
CA GLU A 26 -6.16 -8.04 3.24
C GLU A 26 -4.95 -8.03 2.32
N ARG A 27 -3.87 -7.33 2.71
CA ARG A 27 -2.64 -7.24 1.91
C ARG A 27 -2.03 -8.62 1.68
N SER A 28 -2.00 -9.51 2.67
CA SER A 28 -1.40 -10.86 2.52
C SER A 28 -2.10 -11.75 1.48
N LYS A 29 -3.33 -11.42 1.07
CA LYS A 29 -4.03 -12.08 -0.03
C LYS A 29 -3.60 -11.56 -1.40
N ILE A 30 -3.05 -10.35 -1.45
CA ILE A 30 -2.74 -9.59 -2.66
C ILE A 30 -1.23 -9.52 -2.92
N ILE A 31 -0.41 -9.43 -1.86
CA ILE A 31 1.04 -9.28 -1.92
C ILE A 31 1.73 -10.37 -1.10
N SER A 32 2.84 -10.88 -1.62
CA SER A 32 3.68 -11.86 -0.91
C SER A 32 4.83 -11.21 -0.15
N ASP A 33 5.45 -10.19 -0.75
CA ASP A 33 6.57 -9.45 -0.21
C ASP A 33 6.41 -7.96 -0.49
N TYR A 34 7.00 -7.12 0.36
CA TYR A 34 7.05 -5.68 0.15
C TYR A 34 8.21 -5.00 0.90
N ASP A 35 8.64 -3.84 0.40
CA ASP A 35 9.54 -2.92 1.08
C ASP A 35 8.95 -1.51 1.07
N ILE A 36 9.18 -0.75 2.14
CA ILE A 36 8.77 0.64 2.27
C ILE A 36 10.01 1.52 2.43
N GLY A 37 10.24 2.39 1.46
CA GLY A 37 11.23 3.47 1.52
C GLY A 37 10.58 4.78 1.94
N VAL A 38 11.05 5.37 3.03
CA VAL A 38 10.58 6.69 3.48
C VAL A 38 11.37 7.78 2.75
N VAL A 39 10.67 8.66 2.02
CA VAL A 39 11.32 9.81 1.35
C VAL A 39 11.34 11.02 2.29
N ARG A 40 10.19 11.30 2.92
CA ARG A 40 9.96 12.28 3.99
C ARG A 40 8.56 12.06 4.55
N ASP A 41 8.21 12.72 5.65
CA ASP A 41 6.80 12.73 6.08
C ASP A 41 5.88 13.20 4.95
N GLY A 42 4.74 12.51 4.82
CA GLY A 42 3.80 12.68 3.72
C GLY A 42 4.26 12.12 2.36
N LYS A 43 5.39 11.39 2.29
CA LYS A 43 5.84 10.73 1.04
C LYS A 43 6.66 9.46 1.26
N ILE A 44 6.19 8.35 0.69
CA ILE A 44 6.85 7.04 0.71
C ILE A 44 6.96 6.43 -0.68
N ILE A 45 7.80 5.41 -0.79
CA ILE A 45 7.90 4.49 -1.93
C ILE A 45 7.58 3.09 -1.39
N LEU A 46 6.57 2.45 -1.94
CA LEU A 46 6.22 1.06 -1.65
C LEU A 46 6.61 0.21 -2.85
N THR A 47 7.47 -0.77 -2.64
CA THR A 47 7.73 -1.83 -3.63
C THR A 47 7.09 -3.12 -3.12
N MET A 48 6.39 -3.85 -3.99
CA MET A 48 5.66 -5.05 -3.58
C MET A 48 5.64 -6.09 -4.69
N ASN A 49 5.63 -7.37 -4.30
CA ASN A 49 5.35 -8.46 -5.22
C ASN A 49 3.88 -8.87 -5.09
N VAL A 50 3.09 -8.44 -6.07
CA VAL A 50 1.66 -8.74 -6.18
C VAL A 50 1.46 -10.17 -6.67
N ILE A 51 0.71 -10.96 -5.92
CA ILE A 51 0.35 -12.35 -6.23
C ILE A 51 -1.08 -12.49 -6.78
N ASP A 52 -1.94 -11.51 -6.53
CA ASP A 52 -3.31 -11.45 -7.07
C ASP A 52 -3.61 -10.05 -7.61
N MET A 53 -3.55 -9.92 -8.94
CA MET A 53 -3.76 -8.64 -9.63
C MET A 53 -5.24 -8.28 -9.76
N ASP A 54 -6.13 -9.26 -9.82
CA ASP A 54 -7.57 -9.03 -9.99
C ASP A 54 -8.14 -8.49 -8.68
N LEU A 55 -7.75 -9.10 -7.55
CA LEU A 55 -8.11 -8.61 -6.23
C LEU A 55 -7.52 -7.23 -5.93
N LEU A 56 -6.27 -6.97 -6.36
CA LEU A 56 -5.68 -5.62 -6.24
C LEU A 56 -6.53 -4.58 -6.99
N GLN A 57 -6.96 -4.87 -8.22
CA GLN A 57 -7.79 -3.95 -9.00
C GLN A 57 -9.16 -3.72 -8.36
N GLU A 58 -9.79 -4.75 -7.83
CA GLU A 58 -11.05 -4.63 -7.10
C GLU A 58 -10.91 -3.69 -5.89
N VAL A 59 -9.88 -3.92 -5.06
CA VAL A 59 -9.60 -3.06 -3.89
C VAL A 59 -9.33 -1.63 -4.32
N MET A 60 -8.47 -1.39 -5.31
CA MET A 60 -8.15 -0.04 -5.79
C MET A 60 -9.34 0.69 -6.43
N THR A 61 -10.34 -0.02 -6.93
CA THR A 61 -11.53 0.56 -7.56
C THR A 61 -12.73 0.66 -6.61
N SER A 62 -12.59 0.11 -5.40
CA SER A 62 -13.58 0.21 -4.32
C SER A 62 -13.83 1.66 -3.90
N GLU A 63 -15.00 1.92 -3.32
CA GLU A 63 -15.36 3.27 -2.86
C GLU A 63 -14.51 3.71 -1.66
N ASP A 64 -14.04 2.76 -0.85
CA ASP A 64 -13.17 3.02 0.32
C ASP A 64 -11.81 3.61 -0.07
N MET A 65 -11.34 3.37 -1.30
CA MET A 65 -10.09 3.93 -1.83
C MET A 65 -10.27 5.25 -2.59
N LYS A 66 -11.52 5.71 -2.79
CA LYS A 66 -11.83 6.96 -3.52
C LYS A 66 -12.08 8.17 -2.61
N ALA A 67 -12.12 7.97 -1.29
CA ALA A 67 -12.43 9.00 -0.29
C ALA A 67 -11.20 9.77 0.18
#